data_AF-A0A6G1WZZ3-F1
#
_entry.id   AF-A0A6G1WZZ3-F1
#
_cell.length_a   1.000
_cell.length_b   1.000
_cell.length_c   1.000
_cell.angle_alpha   90.00
_cell.angle_beta   90.00
_cell.angle_gamma   90.00
#
_symmetry.space_group_name_H-M   'P 1'
#
loop_
_entity.id
_entity.type
_entity.pdbx_description
1 polymer ?
#
loop_
_entity_poly.entity_id
_entity_poly.type
_entity_poly.pdbx_seq_one_letter_code
_entity_poly.pdbx_strand_id
1 'polypeptide(L)' 'MDEKQLKELTNRLDKLIHIVAISSLKDLTTTEKIILLDKSGFAPKEIAEIIGTKPNVVRVRLSEIRKRR' A
#
# COMPACT_ATOMS: atom_id res chain seq x y z
N MET A 1 -19.35 -10.28 -19.19
CA MET A 1 -18.67 -8.98 -19.02
C MET A 1 -17.60 -8.90 -20.09
N ASP A 2 -17.56 -7.81 -20.85
CA ASP A 2 -16.46 -7.58 -21.79
C ASP A 2 -15.16 -7.31 -21.03
N GLU A 3 -14.03 -7.81 -21.53
CA GLU A 3 -12.69 -7.55 -20.96
C GLU A 3 -12.41 -6.06 -20.77
N LYS A 4 -12.92 -5.23 -21.68
CA LYS A 4 -12.79 -3.77 -21.62
C LYS A 4 -13.52 -3.18 -20.40
N GLN A 5 -14.72 -3.67 -20.11
CA GLN A 5 -15.50 -3.25 -18.94
C GLN A 5 -14.84 -3.72 -17.64
N LEU A 6 -14.30 -4.94 -17.62
CA LEU A 6 -13.57 -5.46 -16.47
C LEU A 6 -12.34 -4.61 -16.17
N LYS A 7 -11.53 -4.30 -17.18
CA LYS A 7 -10.34 -3.46 -17.03
C LYS A 7 -10.67 -2.05 -16.54
N GLU A 8 -11.75 -1.45 -17.04
CA GLU A 8 -12.18 -0.14 -16.60
C GLU A 8 -12.69 -0.14 -15.15
N LEU A 9 -13.39 -1.21 -14.75
CA LEU A 9 -13.81 -1.41 -13.37
C LEU A 9 -12.62 -1.56 -12.42
N THR A 10 -11.63 -2.39 -12.77
CA THR A 10 -10.39 -2.55 -11.98
C THR A 10 -9.67 -1.22 -11.81
N ASN A 11 -9.50 -0.45 -12.89
CA ASN A 11 -8.86 0.87 -12.83
C ASN A 11 -9.61 1.86 -11.91
N ARG A 12 -10.95 1.80 -11.87
CA ARG A 12 -11.76 2.66 -10.97
C ARG A 12 -11.62 2.22 -9.52
N LEU A 13 -11.58 0.91 -9.27
CA LEU A 13 -11.36 0.34 -7.94
C LEU A 13 -9.96 0.68 -7.40
N ASP A 14 -8.92 0.59 -8.23
CA ASP A 14 -7.55 0.95 -7.84
C ASP A 14 -7.44 2.41 -7.40
N LYS A 15 -8.16 3.31 -8.07
CA LYS A 15 -8.23 4.74 -7.70
C LYS A 15 -8.95 4.94 -6.36
N LEU A 16 -10.04 4.22 -6.11
CA LEU A 16 -10.73 4.27 -4.82
C LEU A 16 -9.86 3.75 -3.69
N ILE A 17 -9.15 2.63 -3.91
CA ILE A 17 -8.21 2.08 -2.95
C ILE A 17 -7.12 3.10 -2.63
N HIS A 18 -6.56 3.78 -3.64
CA HIS A 18 -5.58 4.86 -3.44
C HIS A 18 -6.15 6.02 -2.61
N ILE A 19 -7.37 6.49 -2.90
CA ILE A 19 -7.99 7.59 -2.15
C ILE A 19 -8.21 7.19 -0.69
N VAL A 20 -8.76 6.00 -0.45
CA VAL A 20 -9.00 5.47 0.89
C VAL A 20 -7.67 5.30 1.64
N ALA A 21 -6.64 4.77 0.98
CA ALA A 21 -5.31 4.66 1.55
C ALA A 21 -4.75 6.04 1.93
N ILE A 22 -4.78 7.03 1.04
CA ILE A 22 -4.29 8.38 1.33
C ILE A 22 -5.04 9.02 2.52
N SER A 23 -6.37 8.86 2.58
CA SER A 23 -7.17 9.41 3.67
C SER A 23 -6.90 8.72 5.02
N SER A 24 -6.75 7.39 5.03
CA SER A 24 -6.53 6.60 6.24
C SER A 24 -5.11 6.71 6.78
N LEU A 25 -4.16 7.05 5.92
CA LEU A 25 -2.74 7.12 6.24
C LEU A 25 -2.27 8.55 6.56
N LYS A 26 -3.16 9.56 6.60
CA LYS A 26 -2.76 10.97 6.70
C LYS A 26 -2.05 11.31 8.02
N ASP A 27 -2.48 10.70 9.12
CA ASP A 27 -1.97 10.99 10.47
C ASP A 27 -0.98 9.95 11.00
N LEU A 28 -0.65 8.95 10.19
CA LEU A 28 0.27 7.86 10.56
C LEU A 28 1.72 8.19 10.19
N THR A 29 2.65 7.76 11.03
CA THR A 29 4.07 7.75 10.69
C THR A 29 4.36 6.78 9.54
N THR A 30 5.43 7.01 8.77
CA THR A 30 5.81 6.13 7.66
C THR A 30 5.89 4.65 8.05
N THR A 31 6.36 4.36 9.28
CA THR A 31 6.42 3.00 9.82
C THR A 31 5.03 2.41 10.05
N GLU A 32 4.11 3.17 10.63
CA GLU A 32 2.72 2.74 10.85
C GLU A 32 1.98 2.52 9.52
N LYS A 33 2.22 3.39 8.53
CA LYS A 33 1.67 3.21 7.17
C LYS A 33 2.13 1.88 6.55
N ILE A 34 3.42 1.58 6.68
CA ILE A 34 4.01 0.31 6.19
C ILE A 34 3.40 -0.89 6.90
N ILE A 35 3.24 -0.83 8.24
CA ILE A 35 2.63 -1.94 9.02
C ILE A 35 1.18 -2.16 8.62
N LEU A 36 0.39 -1.09 8.48
CA LEU A 36 -1.02 -1.19 8.15
C LEU A 36 -1.21 -1.81 6.76
N LEU A 37 -0.44 -1.36 5.77
CA LEU A 37 -0.54 -1.88 4.41
C LEU A 37 -0.01 -3.32 4.30
N ASP A 38 1.06 -3.67 5.01
CA ASP A 38 1.58 -5.06 5.06
C ASP A 38 0.54 -6.00 5.69
N LYS A 39 -0.14 -5.58 6.77
CA LYS A 39 -1.24 -6.34 7.39
C LYS A 39 -2.46 -6.48 6.48
N SER A 40 -2.71 -5.50 5.61
CA SER A 40 -3.78 -5.55 4.62
C SER A 40 -3.44 -6.42 3.40
N GLY A 41 -2.24 -7.02 3.35
CA GLY A 41 -1.83 -7.95 2.30
C GLY A 41 -1.18 -7.30 1.07
N PHE A 42 -0.88 -5.99 1.12
CA PHE A 42 -0.19 -5.32 0.01
C PHE A 42 1.27 -5.77 -0.08
N ALA A 43 1.76 -5.96 -1.30
CA ALA A 43 3.15 -6.29 -1.55
C ALA A 43 4.05 -5.06 -1.26
N PRO A 44 5.31 -5.24 -0.82
CA PRO A 44 6.21 -4.12 -0.52
C PRO A 44 6.42 -3.12 -1.67
N LYS A 45 6.20 -3.55 -2.92
CA LYS A 45 6.25 -2.69 -4.10
C LYS A 45 5.03 -1.75 -4.17
N GLU A 46 3.84 -2.28 -3.94
CA GLU A 46 2.58 -1.52 -3.91
C GLU A 46 2.58 -0.53 -2.74
N ILE A 47 3.04 -0.97 -1.57
CA ILE A 47 3.22 -0.11 -0.40
C ILE A 47 4.13 1.09 -0.71
N ALA A 48 5.22 0.83 -1.44
CA ALA A 48 6.16 1.86 -1.83
C ALA A 48 5.54 2.85 -2.82
N GLU A 49 4.73 2.38 -3.77
CA GLU A 49 3.99 3.23 -4.70
C GLU A 49 2.95 4.09 -3.96
N ILE A 50 2.20 3.52 -3.01
CA ILE A 50 1.16 4.21 -2.23
C ILE A 50 1.74 5.29 -1.32
N ILE A 51 2.86 5.01 -0.62
CA ILE A 51 3.49 5.94 0.33
C ILE A 51 4.46 6.91 -0.38
N GLY A 52 4.85 6.63 -1.63
CA GLY A 52 5.84 7.42 -2.37
C GLY A 52 7.28 7.18 -1.92
N THR A 53 7.66 5.93 -1.67
CA THR A 53 9.01 5.53 -1.23
C THR A 53 9.63 4.48 -2.17
N LYS A 54 10.86 4.03 -1.87
CA LYS A 54 11.47 2.91 -2.60
C LYS A 54 11.10 1.57 -1.95
N PRO A 55 10.83 0.50 -2.73
CA PRO A 55 10.51 -0.83 -2.20
C PRO A 55 11.54 -1.37 -1.20
N ASN A 56 12.82 -1.02 -1.36
CA ASN A 56 13.87 -1.43 -0.43
C ASN A 56 13.71 -0.81 0.97
N VAL A 57 13.22 0.44 1.05
CA VAL A 57 12.94 1.09 2.33
C VAL A 57 11.83 0.34 3.06
N VAL A 58 10.76 -0.02 2.35
CA VAL A 58 9.65 -0.81 2.90
C VAL A 58 10.15 -2.16 3.44
N ARG A 59 10.95 -2.89 2.66
CA ARG A 59 11.51 -4.19 3.07
C ARG A 59 12.41 -4.09 4.31
N VAL A 60 13.29 -3.10 4.35
CA VAL A 60 14.16 -2.86 5.51
C VAL A 60 13.33 -2.54 6.75
N ARG A 61 12.36 -1.63 6.63
CA ARG A 61 11.46 -1.29 7.75
C ARG A 61 10.68 -2.50 8.25
N LEU A 62 10.11 -3.31 7.35
CA LEU A 62 9.41 -4.55 7.75
C LEU A 62 10.35 -5.54 8.46
N SER A 63 11.60 -5.66 7.99
CA SER A 63 12.62 -6.50 8.64
C SER A 63 12.97 -5.98 10.04
N GLU A 64 13.19 -4.66 10.20
CA GLU A 64 13.42 -4.02 11.49
C GLU A 64 12.25 -4.22 12.46
N ILE A 65 11.01 -4.08 11.98
CA ILE A 65 9.79 -4.30 12.78
C ILE A 65 9.72 -5.75 13.26
N ARG A 66 9.99 -6.74 12.39
CA ARG A 66 9.98 -8.16 12.77
C ARG A 66 11.05 -8.50 13.80
N LYS A 67 12.22 -7.86 13.75
CA LYS A 67 13.31 -8.07 14.72
C LYS A 67 13.04 -7.43 16.09
N ARG A 68 12.16 -6.44 16.16
CA ARG A 68 11.78 -5.75 17.40
C ARG A 68 10.59 -6.41 18.10
N ARG A 69 9.94 -7.37 17.45
CA ARG A 69 8.94 -8.26 18.05
C ARG A 69 9.63 -9.46 18.65
#